data_AF-Q6N459-F1
#
_entry.id   AF-Q6N459-F1
#
_cell.length_a   1.000
_cell.length_b   1.000
_cell.length_c   1.000
_cell.angle_alpha   90.00
_cell.angle_beta   90.00
_cell.angle_gamma   90.00
#
_symmetry.space_group_name_H-M   'P 1'
#
loop_
_entity.id
_entity.type
_entity.pdbx_description
1 polymer ?
#
loop_
_entity_poly.entity_id
_entity_poly.type
_entity_poly.pdbx_seq_one_letter_code
_entity_poly.pdbx_strand_id
1 'polypeptide(L)' 'MEELNGRMIACQILITGLIARVANEQRDPLQFLSEFRDEIRAVVRGIRIDGMVDTERVRLTAQQTVDEMFSLMKPPSPAE' A
#
# COMPACT_ATOMS: atom_id res chain seq x y z
N MET A 1 9.12 21.05 3.77
CA MET A 1 9.36 19.59 3.85
C MET A 1 8.25 18.88 4.63
N GLU A 2 7.82 19.37 5.79
CA GLU A 2 6.73 18.76 6.56
C GLU A 2 5.38 18.72 5.81
N GLU A 3 5.02 19.79 5.10
CA GLU A 3 3.76 19.84 4.36
C GLU A 3 3.70 18.80 3.21
N LEU A 4 4.81 18.61 2.48
CA LEU A 4 4.89 17.61 1.42
C LEU A 4 4.82 16.20 2.00
N ASN A 5 5.51 15.93 3.11
CA ASN A 5 5.43 14.66 3.82
C ASN A 5 4.00 14.42 4.34
N GLY A 6 3.33 15.45 4.86
CA GLY A 6 1.94 15.36 5.32
C GLY A 6 0.95 15.06 4.20
N ARG A 7 1.11 15.68 3.02
CA ARG A 7 0.30 15.38 1.83
C ARG A 7 0.52 13.95 1.34
N MET A 8 1.76 13.47 1.34
CA MET A 8 2.09 12.09 0.97
C MET A 8 1.43 11.07 1.91
N ILE A 9 1.48 11.30 3.23
CA ILE A 9 0.82 10.45 4.22
C ILE A 9 -0.70 10.47 4.02
N ALA A 10 -1.31 11.65 3.81
CA ALA A 10 -2.74 11.76 3.55
C ALA A 10 -3.15 10.98 2.28
N CYS A 11 -2.35 11.06 1.21
CA CYS A 11 -2.57 10.25 0.00
C CYS A 11 -2.46 8.75 0.29
N GLN A 12 -1.46 8.31 1.05
CA GLN A 12 -1.32 6.90 1.43
C GLN A 12 -2.57 6.40 2.18
N ILE A 13 -3.07 7.17 3.16
CA ILE A 13 -4.28 6.83 3.92
C ILE A 13 -5.51 6.75 3.02
N LEU A 14 -5.70 7.73 2.11
CA LEU A 14 -6.81 7.73 1.17
C LEU A 14 -6.78 6.51 0.23
N ILE A 15 -5.59 6.17 -0.28
CA ILE A 15 -5.40 5.00 -1.14
C ILE A 15 -5.68 3.70 -0.35
N THR A 16 -5.20 3.59 0.89
CA THR A 16 -5.54 2.46 1.78
C THR A 16 -7.06 2.28 1.91
N GLY A 17 -7.78 3.37 2.17
CA GLY A 17 -9.24 3.35 2.30
C GLY A 17 -9.95 2.93 1.01
N LEU A 18 -9.47 3.39 -0.15
CA LEU A 18 -10.00 2.99 -1.45
C LEU A 18 -9.78 1.49 -1.73
N ILE A 19 -8.60 0.97 -1.44
CA ILE A 19 -8.27 -0.46 -1.60
C ILE A 19 -9.20 -1.30 -0.74
N ALA A 20 -9.39 -0.93 0.53
CA ALA A 20 -10.29 -1.64 1.44
C ALA A 20 -11.74 -1.62 0.94
N ARG A 21 -12.21 -0.49 0.41
CA ARG A 21 -13.55 -0.37 -0.18
C ARG A 21 -13.72 -1.31 -1.37
N VAL A 22 -12.78 -1.33 -2.31
CA VAL A 22 -12.81 -2.20 -3.49
C VAL A 22 -12.73 -3.67 -3.12
N ALA A 23 -11.88 -4.03 -2.14
CA ALA A 23 -11.75 -5.40 -1.66
C ALA A 23 -13.08 -5.93 -1.10
N ASN A 24 -13.81 -5.11 -0.34
CA ASN A 24 -15.10 -5.47 0.22
C ASN A 24 -16.21 -5.67 -0.83
N GLU A 25 -16.01 -5.20 -2.06
CA GLU A 25 -16.93 -5.43 -3.19
C GLU A 25 -16.57 -6.70 -3.98
N GLN A 26 -15.45 -7.37 -3.67
CA GLN A 26 -15.06 -8.63 -4.30
C GLN A 26 -15.74 -9.83 -3.64
N ARG A 27 -15.89 -10.92 -4.41
CA ARG A 27 -16.41 -12.20 -3.90
C ARG A 27 -15.50 -12.82 -2.84
N ASP A 28 -14.19 -12.66 -2.98
CA ASP A 28 -13.18 -13.06 -2.00
C ASP A 28 -12.25 -11.86 -1.70
N PRO A 29 -12.55 -11.05 -0.68
CA PRO A 29 -11.76 -9.88 -0.32
C PRO A 29 -10.34 -10.22 0.14
N LEU A 30 -10.14 -11.36 0.79
CA LEU A 30 -8.83 -11.77 1.32
C LEU A 30 -7.90 -12.22 0.21
N GLN A 31 -8.42 -12.99 -0.73
CA GLN A 31 -7.67 -13.38 -1.92
C GLN A 31 -7.27 -12.14 -2.73
N PHE A 32 -8.21 -11.22 -2.97
CA PHE A 32 -7.94 -9.97 -3.68
C PHE A 32 -6.82 -9.16 -3.01
N LEU A 33 -6.89 -8.96 -1.69
CA LEU A 33 -5.86 -8.20 -0.96
C LEU A 33 -4.49 -8.85 -1.03
N SER A 34 -4.41 -10.19 -0.99
CA SER A 34 -3.15 -10.91 -1.09
C SER A 34 -2.52 -10.77 -2.48
N GLU A 35 -3.31 -10.98 -3.54
CA GLU A 35 -2.85 -10.85 -4.93
C GLU A 35 -2.43 -9.40 -5.22
N PHE A 36 -3.26 -8.43 -4.83
CA PHE A 36 -2.98 -7.02 -5.04
C PHE A 36 -1.73 -6.55 -4.29
N ARG A 37 -1.48 -7.04 -3.06
CA ARG A 37 -0.23 -6.78 -2.33
C ARG A 37 0.98 -7.29 -3.11
N ASP A 38 0.91 -8.50 -3.65
CA ASP A 38 2.03 -9.14 -4.35
C ASP A 38 2.34 -8.44 -5.68
N GLU A 39 1.30 -7.97 -6.39
CA GLU A 39 1.43 -7.12 -7.58
C GLU A 39 2.11 -5.79 -7.26
N ILE A 40 1.64 -5.07 -6.22
CA ILE A 40 2.23 -3.78 -5.83
C ILE A 40 3.68 -3.96 -5.36
N ARG A 41 4.00 -5.04 -4.64
CA ARG A 41 5.40 -5.38 -4.30
C ARG A 41 6.26 -5.58 -5.55
N ALA A 42 5.75 -6.23 -6.59
CA ALA A 42 6.46 -6.39 -7.85
C ALA A 42 6.70 -5.05 -8.54
N VAL A 43 5.70 -4.16 -8.54
CA VAL A 43 5.83 -2.79 -9.05
C VAL A 43 6.91 -2.03 -8.28
N VAL A 44 6.87 -2.01 -6.95
CA VAL A 44 7.88 -1.34 -6.12
C VAL A 44 9.29 -1.88 -6.37
N ARG A 45 9.45 -3.18 -6.65
CA ARG A 45 10.75 -3.74 -7.06
C ARG A 45 11.20 -3.27 -8.45
N GLY A 46 10.27 -3.06 -9.38
CA GLY A 46 10.54 -2.74 -10.78
C GLY A 46 10.65 -1.25 -11.11
N ILE A 47 10.11 -0.33 -10.28
CA ILE A 47 10.16 1.10 -10.59
C ILE A 47 11.60 1.61 -10.60
N ARG A 48 11.91 2.45 -11.59
CA ARG A 48 13.18 3.16 -11.69
C ARG A 48 13.13 4.39 -10.78
N ILE A 49 14.01 4.44 -9.78
CA ILE A 49 14.12 5.56 -8.85
C ILE A 49 15.34 6.36 -9.29
N ASP A 50 15.14 7.38 -10.14
CA ASP A 50 16.21 8.25 -10.61
C ASP A 50 16.43 9.44 -9.67
N GLY A 51 17.66 9.98 -9.63
CA GLY A 51 17.97 11.24 -8.94
C GLY A 51 18.16 11.14 -7.42
N MET A 52 18.23 9.94 -6.85
CA MET A 52 18.44 9.72 -5.42
C MET A 52 19.78 9.03 -5.13
N VAL A 53 20.45 9.44 -4.05
CA VAL A 53 21.77 8.92 -3.63
C VAL A 53 21.67 7.49 -3.07
N ASP A 54 20.49 7.06 -2.61
CA ASP A 54 20.26 5.77 -1.97
C ASP A 54 18.91 5.15 -2.40
N THR A 55 18.86 4.73 -3.66
CA THR A 55 17.66 4.17 -4.31
C THR A 55 17.18 2.88 -3.63
N GLU A 56 18.10 2.06 -3.13
CA GLU A 56 17.77 0.80 -2.46
C GLU A 56 17.08 1.02 -1.12
N ARG A 57 17.55 2.00 -0.33
CA ARG A 57 16.87 2.36 0.92
C ARG A 57 15.46 2.89 0.68
N VAL A 58 15.27 3.74 -0.34
CA VAL A 58 13.94 4.24 -0.70
C VAL A 58 13.01 3.10 -1.11
N ARG A 59 13.53 2.15 -1.90
CA ARG A 59 12.79 0.95 -2.30
C ARG A 59 12.43 0.07 -1.11
N LEU A 60 13.35 -0.11 -0.16
CA LEU A 60 13.11 -0.87 1.06
C LEU A 60 12.00 -0.22 1.91
N THR A 61 12.09 1.08 2.15
CA THR A 61 11.06 1.82 2.89
C THR A 61 9.70 1.71 2.20
N ALA A 62 9.65 1.84 0.86
CA ALA A 62 8.40 1.68 0.12
C ALA A 62 7.79 0.28 0.27
N GLN A 63 8.61 -0.79 0.24
CA GLN A 63 8.14 -2.16 0.48
C GLN A 63 7.59 -2.33 1.89
N GLN A 64 8.29 -1.81 2.91
CA GLN A 64 7.86 -1.89 4.31
C GLN A 64 6.54 -1.15 4.55
N THR A 65 6.38 0.04 3.96
CA THR A 65 5.14 0.80 4.07
C THR A 65 3.96 0.07 3.42
N VAL A 66 4.17 -0.55 2.25
CA VAL A 66 3.14 -1.41 1.63
C VAL A 66 2.77 -2.55 2.57
N ASP A 67 3.76 -3.26 3.10
CA ASP A 67 3.50 -4.39 4.02
C ASP A 67 2.72 -3.97 5.26
N GLU A 68 3.09 -2.84 5.85
CA GLU A 68 2.42 -2.25 7.01
C GLU A 68 0.96 -1.91 6.67
N MET A 69 0.71 -1.20 5.58
CA MET A 69 -0.65 -0.82 5.16
C MET A 69 -1.57 -2.03 4.99
N PHE A 70 -1.10 -3.09 4.32
CA PHE A 70 -1.90 -4.30 4.13
C PHE A 70 -2.05 -5.12 5.42
N SER A 71 -1.05 -5.12 6.31
CA SER A 71 -1.17 -5.79 7.61
C SER A 71 -2.26 -5.19 8.49
N LEU A 72 -2.54 -3.90 8.30
CA LEU A 72 -3.58 -3.16 9.03
C LEU A 72 -4.98 -3.33 8.42
N MET A 73 -5.08 -3.83 7.18
CA MET A 73 -6.37 -4.16 6.55
C MET A 73 -6.90 -5.47 7.12
N LYS A 74 -7.76 -5.38 8.14
CA LYS A 74 -8.52 -6.54 8.64
C LYS A 74 -9.66 -6.88 7.66
N PRO A 75 -10.02 -8.16 7.49
CA PRO A 75 -11.29 -8.49 6.87
C PRO A 75 -12.42 -7.77 7.62
N PRO A 76 -13.47 -7.31 6.91
CA PRO A 76 -14.61 -6.68 7.56
C PRO A 76 -15.16 -7.62 8.64
N SER A 77 -15.34 -7.11 9.86
CA SER A 77 -16.08 -7.85 10.87
C SER A 77 -17.46 -8.20 10.31
N PRO A 78 -17.97 -9.42 10.52
CA PRO A 78 -19.37 -9.71 10.22
C PRO A 78 -20.22 -8.65 10.90
N ALA A 79 -21.15 -8.03 10.16
CA ALA A 79 -22.10 -7.13 10.76
C ALA A 79 -22.87 -7.90 11.85
N GLU A 80 -22.78 -7.45 13.10
CA GLU A 80 -23.62 -7.94 14.21
C GLU A 80 -25.10 -7.61 13.97
#